data_AF-A0A5C6C2Y9-F1
#
_entry.id   AF-A0A5C6C2Y9-F1
#
_cell.length_a   1.000
_cell.length_b   1.000
_cell.length_c   1.000
_cell.angle_alpha   90.00
_cell.angle_beta   90.00
_cell.angle_gamma   90.00
#
_symmetry.space_group_name_H-M   'P 1'
#
loop_
_entity.id
_entity.type
_entity.pdbx_description
1 polymer ?
#
loop_
_entity_poly.entity_id
_entity_poly.type
_entity_poly.pdbx_seq_one_letter_code
_entity_poly.pdbx_strand_id
1 'polypeptide(L)'
;MNHREAVEAKLQADEFVFDGLEDELFDVRPLIEEGKHPICAKCGVRLQVALTPEAAKVSGNPPGVYCPTNQSHCQITLNFARRK
;
A
#
# COMPACT_ATOMS: atom_id res chain seq x y z
N MET A 1 -23.57 5.76 0.42
CA MET A 1 -22.51 5.61 -0.60
C MET A 1 -21.25 5.18 0.14
N ASN A 2 -20.74 3.97 -0.08
CA ASN A 2 -19.49 3.56 0.57
C ASN A 2 -18.32 4.31 -0.07
N HIS A 3 -17.44 4.88 0.74
CA HIS A 3 -16.28 5.63 0.27
C HIS A 3 -15.37 4.78 -0.64
N ARG A 4 -15.30 3.47 -0.40
CA ARG A 4 -14.56 2.49 -1.22
C ARG A 4 -15.04 2.45 -2.67
N GLU A 5 -16.35 2.34 -2.90
CA GLU A 5 -16.93 2.28 -4.25
C GLU A 5 -16.63 3.54 -5.06
N ALA A 6 -16.59 4.70 -4.39
CA ALA A 6 -16.24 5.97 -5.03
C ALA A 6 -14.75 6.09 -5.41
N VAL A 7 -13.88 5.40 -4.67
CA VAL A 7 -12.45 5.29 -5.00
C VAL A 7 -12.25 4.29 -6.14
N GLU A 8 -12.91 3.13 -6.07
CA GLU A 8 -12.85 2.09 -7.12
C GLU A 8 -13.33 2.61 -8.48
N ALA A 9 -14.38 3.44 -8.50
CA ALA A 9 -14.89 4.06 -9.72
C ALA A 9 -13.93 5.06 -10.38
N LYS A 10 -12.86 5.48 -9.68
CA LYS A 10 -11.86 6.44 -10.18
C LYS A 10 -10.47 5.82 -10.40
N LEU A 11 -10.33 4.51 -10.19
CA LEU A 11 -9.05 3.84 -10.37
C LEU A 11 -8.57 3.94 -11.82
N GLN A 12 -7.29 4.21 -11.97
CA GLN A 12 -6.57 4.03 -13.23
C GLN A 12 -6.21 2.55 -13.44
N ALA A 13 -5.83 2.18 -14.67
CA ALA A 13 -5.50 0.79 -15.01
C ALA A 13 -4.26 0.26 -14.25
N ASP A 14 -3.38 1.16 -13.81
CA ASP A 14 -2.22 0.89 -12.96
C ASP A 14 -2.54 0.99 -11.46
N GLU A 15 -3.80 1.09 -11.04
CA GLU A 15 -4.16 1.32 -9.63
C GLU A 15 -5.06 0.22 -9.09
N PHE A 16 -4.92 -0.09 -7.79
CA PHE A 16 -5.83 -1.00 -7.09
C PHE A 16 -6.13 -0.48 -5.68
N VAL A 17 -7.35 -0.72 -5.18
CA VAL A 17 -7.71 -0.31 -3.81
C VAL A 17 -7.09 -1.26 -2.80
N PHE A 18 -6.45 -0.67 -1.79
CA PHE A 18 -5.89 -1.34 -0.65
C PHE A 18 -6.51 -0.78 0.63
N ASP A 19 -7.11 -1.65 1.44
CA ASP A 19 -7.81 -1.27 2.67
C ASP A 19 -7.09 -1.71 3.96
N GLY A 20 -5.95 -2.42 3.85
CA GLY A 20 -5.11 -2.80 4.99
C GLY A 20 -5.78 -3.73 6.00
N LEU A 21 -6.98 -4.22 5.70
CA LEU A 21 -7.82 -5.08 6.54
C LEU A 21 -7.77 -6.55 6.11
N GLU A 22 -7.00 -6.90 5.07
CA GLU A 22 -6.81 -8.30 4.70
C GLU A 22 -5.85 -8.95 5.71
N ASP A 23 -6.47 -9.62 6.69
CA ASP A 23 -5.89 -10.36 7.83
C ASP A 23 -4.84 -11.41 7.42
N GLU A 24 -4.69 -11.70 6.14
CA GLU A 24 -3.71 -12.65 5.60
C GLU A 24 -2.89 -12.03 4.48
N LEU A 25 -1.67 -11.58 4.81
CA LEU A 25 -0.50 -11.61 3.91
C LEU A 25 -0.76 -11.19 2.46
N PHE A 26 -1.53 -10.12 2.21
CA PHE A 26 -1.71 -9.61 0.85
C PHE A 26 -0.35 -9.13 0.32
N ASP A 27 0.28 -9.98 -0.49
CA ASP A 27 1.59 -9.70 -1.03
C ASP A 27 1.45 -8.72 -2.19
N VAL A 28 1.66 -7.44 -1.91
CA VAL A 28 1.60 -6.38 -2.92
C VAL A 28 2.73 -6.50 -3.95
N ARG A 29 3.82 -7.25 -3.67
CA ARG A 29 5.02 -7.35 -4.53
C ARG A 29 4.71 -7.66 -5.99
N PRO A 30 4.00 -8.75 -6.36
CA PRO A 30 3.69 -9.06 -7.75
C PRO A 30 2.96 -7.92 -8.46
N LEU A 31 2.02 -7.25 -7.80
CA LEU A 31 1.29 -6.12 -8.38
C LEU A 31 2.21 -4.92 -8.62
N ILE A 32 3.11 -4.63 -7.68
CA ILE A 32 4.12 -3.58 -7.87
C ILE A 32 5.09 -3.93 -9.01
N GLU A 33 5.49 -5.19 -9.13
CA GLU A 33 6.35 -5.67 -10.23
C GLU A 33 5.66 -5.56 -11.59
N GLU A 34 4.33 -5.73 -11.64
CA GLU A 34 3.49 -5.44 -12.82
C GLU A 34 3.29 -3.93 -13.07
N GLY A 35 3.86 -3.05 -12.24
CA GLY A 35 3.74 -1.60 -12.36
C GLY A 35 2.44 -1.03 -11.79
N LYS A 36 1.70 -1.79 -10.99
CA LYS A 36 0.48 -1.31 -10.32
C LYS A 36 0.81 -0.64 -8.99
N HIS A 37 -0.05 0.27 -8.56
CA HIS A 37 0.12 1.07 -7.36
C HIS A 37 -1.10 0.97 -6.43
N PRO A 38 -0.89 0.69 -5.13
CA PRO A 38 -1.99 0.63 -4.17
C PRO A 38 -2.53 2.01 -3.83
N ILE A 39 -3.85 2.13 -3.75
CA ILE A 39 -4.60 3.33 -3.38
C ILE A 39 -5.28 3.12 -2.04
N CYS A 40 -5.22 4.12 -1.17
CA CYS A 40 -5.89 4.09 0.12
C CYS A 40 -7.41 4.02 -0.03
N ALA A 41 -8.06 2.97 0.45
CA ALA A 41 -9.52 2.85 0.44
C ALA A 41 -10.26 3.94 1.25
N LYS A 42 -9.55 4.64 2.16
CA LYS A 42 -10.12 5.67 3.05
C LYS A 42 -10.00 7.10 2.54
N CYS A 43 -9.02 7.39 1.69
CA CYS A 43 -8.78 8.75 1.21
C CYS A 43 -8.43 8.85 -0.27
N GLY A 44 -8.37 7.73 -0.99
CA GLY A 44 -8.17 7.69 -2.44
C GLY A 44 -6.78 8.12 -2.91
N VAL A 45 -5.81 8.29 -2.01
CA VAL A 45 -4.43 8.67 -2.36
C VAL A 45 -3.56 7.45 -2.62
N ARG A 46 -2.56 7.59 -3.50
CA ARG A 46 -1.51 6.58 -3.71
C ARG A 46 -0.77 6.32 -2.41
N LEU A 47 -0.72 5.05 -2.00
CA LEU A 47 0.06 4.62 -0.85
C LEU A 47 1.54 4.61 -1.21
N GLN A 48 2.38 4.95 -0.24
CA GLN A 48 3.81 4.82 -0.34
C GLN A 48 4.21 3.36 -0.07
N VAL A 49 5.06 2.84 -0.94
CA VAL A 49 5.47 1.44 -0.92
C VAL A 49 6.99 1.37 -0.80
N ALA A 50 7.46 0.76 0.28
CA ALA A 50 8.87 0.60 0.62
C ALA A 50 9.19 -0.89 0.83
N LEU A 51 9.25 -1.66 -0.26
CA LEU A 51 9.46 -3.12 -0.20
C LEU A 51 10.93 -3.53 -0.12
N THR A 52 11.87 -2.58 -0.21
CA THR A 52 13.30 -2.83 -0.07
C THR A 52 13.91 -1.92 0.99
N PRO A 53 15.04 -2.30 1.62
CA PRO A 53 15.75 -1.43 2.55
C PRO A 53 16.15 -0.09 1.93
N GLU A 54 16.44 -0.06 0.64
CA GLU A 54 16.79 1.15 -0.10
C GLU A 54 15.58 2.07 -0.26
N ALA A 55 14.42 1.54 -0.67
CA ALA A 55 13.18 2.31 -0.78
C ALA A 55 12.72 2.86 0.58
N ALA A 56 12.91 2.08 1.65
CA ALA A 56 12.64 2.53 3.03
C ALA A 56 13.54 3.71 3.43
N LYS A 57 14.84 3.67 3.10
CA LYS A 57 15.77 4.78 3.35
C LYS A 57 15.39 6.05 2.58
N VAL A 58 14.99 5.91 1.31
CA VAL A 58 14.59 7.05 0.47
C VAL A 58 13.29 7.69 0.97
N SER A 59 12.33 6.87 1.40
CA SER A 59 11.03 7.36 1.88
C SER A 59 11.04 7.81 3.34
N GLY A 60 12.05 7.43 4.13
CA GLY A 60 12.11 7.69 5.57
C GLY A 60 11.11 6.85 6.38
N ASN A 61 10.40 5.91 5.75
CA ASN A 61 9.44 5.03 6.39
C ASN A 61 10.04 3.65 6.63
N PRO A 62 9.53 2.88 7.61
CA PRO A 62 9.89 1.48 7.73
C PRO A 62 9.52 0.73 6.44
N PRO A 63 10.09 -0.45 6.20
CA PRO A 63 9.72 -1.22 5.04
C PRO A 63 8.28 -1.75 5.10
N GLY A 64 7.49 -1.52 4.05
CA GLY A 64 6.05 -1.84 4.04
C GLY A 64 5.22 -0.95 3.12
N VAL A 65 3.93 -0.82 3.44
CA VAL A 65 2.96 0.01 2.71
C VAL A 65 2.31 1.00 3.69
N TYR A 66 2.31 2.28 3.32
CA TYR A 66 1.90 3.38 4.19
C TYR A 66 1.03 4.38 3.46
N CYS A 67 -0.01 4.87 4.12
CA CYS A 67 -0.75 6.02 3.62
C CYS A 67 -0.01 7.33 3.95
N PRO A 68 0.31 8.17 2.94
CA PRO A 68 1.02 9.43 3.18
C PRO A 68 0.17 10.49 3.88
N THR A 69 -1.16 10.41 3.79
CA THR A 69 -2.07 11.35 4.45
C THR A 69 -2.30 11.00 5.92
N ASN A 70 -2.46 9.71 6.24
CA ASN A 70 -2.67 9.24 7.60
C ASN A 70 -2.27 7.76 7.70
N GLN A 71 -1.19 7.45 8.41
CA GLN A 71 -0.70 6.08 8.56
C GLN A 71 -1.73 5.14 9.19
N SER A 72 -2.63 5.64 10.05
CA SER A 72 -3.71 4.84 10.63
C SER A 72 -4.78 4.40 9.62
N HIS A 73 -4.81 4.98 8.41
CA HIS A 73 -5.71 4.51 7.35
C HIS A 73 -5.25 3.19 6.75
N CYS A 74 -3.96 3.08 6.43
CA CYS A 74 -3.33 1.90 5.86
C CYS A 74 -1.87 1.87 6.30
N GLN A 75 -1.52 0.90 7.16
CA GLN A 75 -0.14 0.64 7.56
C GLN A 75 0.08 -0.87 7.62
N ILE A 76 0.90 -1.39 6.71
CA ILE A 76 1.47 -2.73 6.84
C ILE A 76 2.97 -2.57 7.02
N THR A 77 3.49 -3.10 8.13
CA THR A 77 4.93 -3.18 8.36
C THR A 77 5.42 -4.56 7.97
N LEU A 78 6.28 -4.63 6.96
CA LEU A 78 6.90 -5.89 6.57
C LEU A 78 8.10 -6.14 7.50
N ASN A 79 8.05 -7.24 8.25
CA ASN A 79 9.18 -7.69 9.05
C ASN A 79 10.23 -8.37 8.16
N PHE A 80 11.16 -7.59 7.60
CA PHE A 80 12.30 -8.13 6.85
C PHE A 80 13.29 -8.93 7.71
N ALA A 81 13.19 -8.82 9.04
CA ALA A 81 14.04 -9.55 9.99
C ALA A 81 13.77 -11.07 10.04
N ARG A 82 12.72 -11.58 9.37
CA ARG A 82 12.27 -12.98 9.44
C ARG A 82 12.66 -13.85 8.23
N ARG A 83 13.79 -13.57 7.58
CA ARG A 83 14.44 -14.53 6.66
C ARG A 83 15.94 -14.59 6.97
N LYS A 84 16.30 -15.51 7.87
CA LYS A 84 17.60 -16.17 7.88
C LYS A 84 17.40 -17.59 7.36
#